data_AF-A0A968WT86-F1
#
_entry.id   AF-A0A968WT86-F1
#
_cell.length_a   1.000
_cell.length_b   1.000
_cell.length_c   1.000
_cell.angle_alpha   90.00
_cell.angle_beta   90.00
_cell.angle_gamma   90.00
#
_symmetry.space_group_name_H-M   'P 1'
#
loop_
_entity.id
_entity.type
_entity.pdbx_description
1 polymer ?
#
loop_
_entity_poly.entity_id
_entity_poly.type
_entity_poly.pdbx_seq_one_letter_code
_entity_poly.pdbx_strand_id
1 'polypeptide(L)'
;MTKKDVLKWDPAKSEQLRKLRGLGFEEIEVAIEKQQVLANIASPSKRYPHQRMLVIWVNGYVHAVPYVEEKGVRFLKTIFPSRVLNKKYGGFKNGPQ
;
A
#
# COMPACT_ATOMS: atom_id res chain seq x y z
N MET A 1 -23.30 4.18 -0.79
CA MET A 1 -22.29 5.20 -1.14
C MET A 1 -21.03 4.91 -0.34
N THR A 2 -20.08 4.20 -0.92
CA THR A 2 -18.82 3.83 -0.27
C THR A 2 -17.97 5.09 -0.11
N LYS A 3 -17.56 5.42 1.12
CA LYS A 3 -16.60 6.52 1.39
C LYS A 3 -15.38 6.33 0.49
N LYS A 4 -15.10 7.28 -0.39
CA LYS A 4 -13.85 7.31 -1.15
C LYS A 4 -12.76 7.72 -0.17
N ASP A 5 -11.89 6.79 0.20
CA ASP A 5 -10.72 7.09 1.03
C ASP A 5 -9.84 8.09 0.28
N VAL A 6 -9.59 9.25 0.87
CA VAL A 6 -8.73 10.27 0.24
C VAL A 6 -7.27 9.85 0.45
N LEU A 7 -6.58 9.51 -0.64
CA LEU A 7 -5.16 9.20 -0.63
C LEU A 7 -4.36 10.48 -0.90
N LYS A 8 -3.27 10.65 -0.14
CA LYS A 8 -2.27 11.69 -0.40
C LYS A 8 -0.86 11.14 -0.28
N TRP A 9 0.03 11.65 -1.11
CA TRP A 9 1.45 11.38 -1.06
C TRP A 9 2.22 12.63 -1.50
N ASP A 10 3.52 12.61 -1.25
CA ASP A 10 4.44 13.59 -1.80
C ASP A 10 4.76 13.21 -3.26
N PRO A 11 4.44 14.05 -4.27
CA PRO A 11 4.72 13.75 -5.67
C PRO A 11 6.20 13.57 -5.98
N ALA A 12 7.09 14.35 -5.35
CA ALA A 12 8.53 14.21 -5.54
C ALA A 12 9.00 12.85 -5.02
N LYS A 13 8.45 12.41 -3.89
CA LYS A 13 8.71 11.07 -3.34
C LYS A 13 8.19 9.95 -4.24
N SER A 14 7.02 10.14 -4.87
CA SER A 14 6.48 9.18 -5.83
C SER A 14 7.43 9.00 -7.01
N GLU A 15 7.88 10.11 -7.59
CA GLU A 15 8.79 10.10 -8.72
C GLU A 15 10.13 9.43 -8.36
N GLN A 16 10.65 9.70 -7.16
CA GLN A 16 11.85 9.04 -6.66
C GLN A 16 11.67 7.52 -6.53
N LEU A 17 10.56 7.05 -5.96
CA LEU A 17 10.28 5.62 -5.86
C LEU A 17 10.13 4.98 -7.25
N ARG A 18 9.51 5.70 -8.20
CA ARG A 18 9.35 5.23 -9.57
C ARG A 18 10.70 5.08 -10.28
N LYS A 19 11.59 6.06 -10.15
CA LYS A 19 12.96 6.01 -10.71
C LYS A 19 13.80 4.88 -10.09
N LEU A 20 13.68 4.68 -8.78
CA LEU A 20 14.51 3.71 -8.05
C LEU A 20 13.99 2.27 -8.08
N ARG A 21 12.66 2.08 -8.15
CA ARG A 21 12.00 0.79 -7.93
C ARG A 21 11.00 0.42 -9.03
N GLY A 22 10.80 1.28 -10.03
CA GLY A 22 9.82 1.08 -11.10
C GLY A 22 8.36 1.18 -10.65
N LEU A 23 8.10 1.72 -9.45
CA LEU A 23 6.77 1.78 -8.85
C LEU A 23 6.58 3.09 -8.07
N GLY A 24 5.52 3.85 -8.39
CA GLY A 24 5.10 5.05 -7.67
C GLY A 24 3.83 4.82 -6.86
N PHE A 25 3.37 5.87 -6.19
CA PHE A 25 2.10 5.87 -5.45
C PHE A 25 0.89 5.94 -6.38
N GLU A 26 1.04 6.44 -7.61
CA GLU A 26 -0.01 6.43 -8.62
C GLU A 26 -0.43 4.98 -8.97
N GLU A 27 0.54 4.08 -9.15
CA GLU A 27 0.24 2.66 -9.36
C GLU A 27 -0.43 2.01 -8.13
N ILE A 28 -0.11 2.49 -6.92
CA ILE A 28 -0.75 2.03 -5.69
C ILE A 28 -2.20 2.50 -5.60
N GLU A 29 -2.49 3.75 -5.95
CA GLU A 29 -3.86 4.26 -6.01
C GLU A 29 -4.70 3.42 -6.98
N VAL A 30 -4.20 3.18 -8.19
CA VAL A 30 -4.87 2.32 -9.19
C VAL A 30 -5.10 0.90 -8.65
N ALA A 31 -4.12 0.32 -7.96
CA ALA A 31 -4.26 -1.00 -7.36
C ALA A 31 -5.34 -1.04 -6.25
N ILE A 32 -5.47 0.04 -5.47
CA ILE A 32 -6.52 0.20 -4.46
C ILE A 32 -7.89 0.31 -5.13
N GLU A 33 -8.02 1.11 -6.19
CA GLU A 33 -9.26 1.24 -6.96
C GLU A 33 -9.68 -0.09 -7.62
N LYS A 34 -8.70 -0.89 -8.05
CA LYS A 34 -8.89 -2.25 -8.59
C LYS A 34 -9.09 -3.32 -7.52
N GLN A 35 -9.27 -2.94 -6.25
CA GLN A 35 -9.47 -3.85 -5.12
C GLN A 35 -8.33 -4.89 -4.94
N GLN A 36 -7.09 -4.54 -5.32
CA GLN A 36 -5.91 -5.41 -5.18
C GLN A 36 -5.24 -5.31 -3.80
N VAL A 37 -5.93 -4.72 -2.83
CA VAL A 37 -5.50 -4.69 -1.43
C VAL A 37 -5.80 -6.05 -0.81
N LEU A 38 -4.75 -6.76 -0.42
CA LEU A 38 -4.84 -8.09 0.18
C LEU A 38 -5.14 -8.01 1.68
N ALA A 39 -4.62 -6.98 2.36
CA ALA A 39 -4.85 -6.76 3.78
C ALA A 39 -4.53 -5.32 4.19
N ASN A 40 -5.14 -4.88 5.28
CA ASN A 40 -4.76 -3.67 6.01
C ASN A 40 -4.32 -4.07 7.43
N ILE A 41 -3.03 -3.94 7.72
CA ILE A 41 -2.45 -4.40 8.99
C ILE A 41 -2.03 -3.20 9.84
N ALA A 42 -2.25 -3.30 11.15
CA ALA A 42 -1.70 -2.34 12.10
C ALA A 42 -0.17 -2.48 12.16
N SER A 43 0.53 -1.35 12.30
CA SER A 43 1.96 -1.40 12.57
C SER A 43 2.20 -2.06 13.94
N PRO A 44 3.11 -3.05 14.05
CA PRO A 44 3.51 -3.59 15.34
C PRO A 44 4.34 -2.59 16.16
N SER A 45 4.76 -1.48 15.55
CA SER A 45 5.61 -0.48 16.21
C SER A 45 4.81 0.34 17.23
N LYS A 46 5.08 0.13 18.51
CA LYS A 46 4.55 0.95 19.62
C LYS A 46 4.91 2.44 19.49
N ARG A 47 5.96 2.77 18.72
CA ARG A 47 6.41 4.16 18.51
C ARG A 47 5.50 4.96 17.57
N TYR A 48 4.71 4.29 16.73
CA TYR A 48 3.80 4.95 15.79
C TYR A 48 2.43 4.27 15.78
N PRO A 49 1.63 4.43 16.84
CA PRO A 49 0.35 3.70 17.01
C PRO A 49 -0.69 4.02 15.94
N HIS A 50 -0.59 5.19 15.29
CA HIS A 50 -1.48 5.61 14.21
C HIS A 50 -1.00 5.19 12.82
N GLN A 51 0.16 4.53 12.74
CA GLN A 51 0.67 4.01 11.47
C GLN A 51 0.04 2.65 11.17
N ARG A 52 -0.46 2.53 9.95
CA ARG A 52 -0.97 1.29 9.38
C ARG A 52 -0.20 0.94 8.11
N MET A 53 -0.43 -0.25 7.59
CA MET A 53 0.26 -0.74 6.40
C MET A 53 -0.74 -1.47 5.52
N LEU A 54 -0.84 -1.02 4.27
CA LEU A 54 -1.55 -1.75 3.24
C LEU A 54 -0.64 -2.82 2.67
N VAL A 55 -1.21 -4.00 2.44
CA VAL A 55 -0.58 -5.11 1.75
C VAL A 55 -1.23 -5.20 0.38
N ILE A 56 -0.48 -4.94 -0.68
CA ILE A 56 -1.03 -4.75 -2.03
C ILE A 56 -0.30 -5.66 -3.00
N TRP A 57 -1.06 -6.32 -3.88
CA TRP A 57 -0.51 -7.05 -5.01
C TRP A 57 -0.37 -6.10 -6.20
N VAL A 58 0.87 -5.87 -6.65
CA VAL A 58 1.15 -5.03 -7.82
C VAL A 58 2.40 -5.53 -8.52
N ASN A 59 2.41 -5.49 -9.85
CA ASN A 59 3.51 -5.94 -10.70
C ASN A 59 4.00 -7.37 -10.38
N GLY A 60 3.08 -8.28 -10.04
CA GLY A 60 3.40 -9.69 -9.78
C GLY A 60 4.07 -9.96 -8.43
N TYR A 61 4.04 -9.01 -7.50
CA TYR A 61 4.64 -9.17 -6.18
C TYR A 61 3.85 -8.45 -5.07
N VAL A 62 3.91 -8.97 -3.84
CA VAL A 62 3.30 -8.32 -2.67
C VAL A 62 4.19 -7.19 -2.15
N HIS A 63 3.60 -6.01 -2.08
CA HIS A 63 4.22 -4.80 -1.54
C HIS A 63 3.54 -4.36 -0.25
N ALA A 64 4.35 -3.85 0.67
CA ALA A 64 3.92 -3.13 1.85
C ALA A 64 3.91 -1.62 1.57
N VAL A 65 2.80 -0.98 1.90
CA VAL A 65 2.63 0.46 1.77
C VAL A 65 2.23 1.05 3.13
N PRO A 66 3.19 1.50 3.94
CA PRO A 66 2.91 2.18 5.19
C PRO A 66 2.20 3.50 4.93
N TYR A 67 1.21 3.80 5.78
CA TYR A 67 0.47 5.05 5.74
C TYR A 67 0.09 5.51 7.14
N VAL A 68 -0.22 6.79 7.28
CA VAL A 68 -0.86 7.36 8.48
C VAL A 68 -2.22 7.91 8.09
N GLU A 69 -3.20 7.72 8.96
CA GLU A 69 -4.55 8.24 8.75
C GLU A 69 -4.77 9.46 9.64
N GLU A 70 -5.09 10.60 9.03
CA GLU A 70 -5.38 11.84 9.73
C GLU A 70 -6.62 12.48 9.12
N LYS A 71 -7.64 12.75 9.95
CA LYS A 71 -8.90 13.41 9.55
C LYS A 71 -9.57 12.78 8.30
N GLY A 72 -9.49 11.45 8.17
CA GLY A 72 -10.08 10.72 7.03
C GLY A 72 -9.23 10.73 5.75
N VAL A 73 -8.00 11.24 5.81
CA VAL A 73 -7.03 11.21 4.71
C VAL A 73 -5.91 10.22 5.05
N ARG A 74 -5.58 9.34 4.11
CA ARG A 74 -4.45 8.40 4.24
C ARG A 74 -3.23 8.96 3.53
N PHE A 75 -2.19 9.23 4.29
CA PHE A 75 -0.92 9.73 3.78
C PHE A 75 0.06 8.57 3.59
N LEU A 76 0.30 8.19 2.33
CA LEU A 76 1.21 7.12 1.97
C LEU A 76 2.66 7.57 2.21
N LYS A 77 3.46 6.72 2.85
CA LYS A 77 4.81 7.07 3.27
C LYS A 77 5.89 6.44 2.41
N THR A 78 5.73 5.20 1.97
CA THR A 78 6.72 4.48 1.17
C THR A 78 6.10 3.23 0.55
N ILE A 79 6.82 2.58 -0.36
CA ILE A 79 6.42 1.32 -0.99
C ILE A 79 7.64 0.41 -1.00
N PHE A 80 7.51 -0.80 -0.45
CA PHE A 80 8.60 -1.79 -0.52
C PHE A 80 8.07 -3.20 -0.73
N PRO A 81 8.77 -4.03 -1.54
CA PRO A 81 8.45 -5.44 -1.64
C PRO A 81 8.69 -6.12 -0.30
N SER A 82 7.82 -7.04 0.08
CA SER A 82 7.98 -7.78 1.34
C SER A 82 7.91 -9.27 1.09
N ARG A 83 9.04 -9.96 1.25
CA ARG A 83 9.12 -11.42 1.09
C ARG A 83 8.23 -12.16 2.09
N VAL A 84 8.12 -11.65 3.32
CA VAL A 84 7.27 -12.22 4.36
C VAL A 84 5.79 -12.10 3.97
N LEU A 85 5.38 -10.91 3.52
CA LEU A 85 4.00 -10.72 3.05
C LEU A 85 3.74 -11.46 1.74
N ASN A 86 4.74 -11.59 0.86
CA ASN A 86 4.62 -12.38 -0.36
C ASN A 86 4.47 -13.87 -0.08
N LYS A 87 5.15 -14.41 0.94
CA LYS A 87 4.92 -15.80 1.37
C LYS A 87 3.52 -15.98 1.98
N LYS A 88 3.04 -14.98 2.73
CA LYS A 88 1.74 -15.03 3.41
C LYS A 88 0.56 -14.80 2.46
N TYR A 89 0.71 -13.91 1.49
CA TYR A 89 -0.37 -13.44 0.63
C TYR A 89 -0.13 -13.62 -0.88
N GLY A 90 1.12 -13.81 -1.33
CA GLY A 90 1.43 -14.00 -2.76
C GLY A 90 1.01 -15.38 -3.31
N GLY A 91 0.64 -16.31 -2.42
CA GLY A 91 -0.02 -17.57 -2.78
C GLY A 91 -1.50 -17.41 -3.16
N PHE A 92 -2.12 -16.26 -2.92
CA PHE A 92 -3.43 -15.91 -3.48
C PHE A 92 -3.28 -15.62 -4.99
N LYS A 93 -2.83 -16.62 -5.76
CA LYS A 93 -2.93 -16.64 -7.22
C LYS A 93 -4.39 -16.67 -7.71
N ASN A 94 -5.37 -16.69 -6.80
CA ASN A 94 -6.81 -16.60 -7.03
C ASN A 94 -7.47 -15.78 -5.89
N GLY A 95 -7.44 -14.44 -5.95
CA GLY A 95 -8.36 -13.57 -5.18
C GLY A 95 -9.71 -13.47 -5.91
N PRO A 96 -10.81 -13.09 -5.24
CA PRO A 96 -12.17 -13.48 -5.62
C PRO A 96 -12.54 -13.09 -7.06
N GLN A 97 -13.15 -14.04 -7.78
CA GLN A 97 -13.94 -13.77 -8.98
C GLN A 97 -15.10 -12.83 -8.65
#